data_AF-A0A8S4QAX7-F1
#
_entry.id   AF-A0A8S4QAX7-F1
#
_cell.length_a   1.000
_cell.length_b   1.000
_cell.length_c   1.000
_cell.angle_alpha   90.00
_cell.angle_beta   90.00
_cell.angle_gamma   90.00
#
_symmetry.space_group_name_H-M   'P 1'
#
loop_
_entity.id
_entity.type
_entity.pdbx_description
1 polymer ?
#
loop_
_entity_poly.entity_id
_entity_poly.type
_entity_poly.pdbx_seq_one_letter_code
_entity_poly.pdbx_strand_id
1 'polypeptide(L)' 'MRFIFPSAPTFRDRLPAADTLTHRWLIQSALCTELHVTKAKLKRYVIKKRWAKAVAAVIALKRMGAKFEDVPEEKNNK' A
#
# COMPACT_ATOMS: atom_id res chain seq x y z
N MET A 1 -23.10 -15.34 -21.74
CA MET A 1 -22.90 -13.93 -21.32
C MET A 1 -21.42 -13.59 -21.47
N ARG A 2 -21.06 -12.65 -22.35
CA ARG A 2 -19.68 -12.14 -22.47
C ARG A 2 -19.60 -10.82 -21.72
N PHE A 3 -18.86 -10.79 -20.61
CA PHE A 3 -18.54 -9.53 -19.93
C PHE A 3 -17.48 -8.79 -20.77
N ILE A 4 -17.90 -7.75 -21.47
CA ILE A 4 -16.99 -6.81 -22.11
C ILE A 4 -16.41 -5.94 -21.00
N PHE A 5 -15.19 -6.21 -20.57
CA PHE A 5 -14.46 -5.28 -19.72
C PHE A 5 -14.07 -4.07 -20.58
N PRO A 6 -14.48 -2.84 -20.23
CA PRO A 6 -13.97 -1.65 -20.92
C PRO A 6 -12.45 -1.63 -20.78
N SER A 7 -11.76 -1.35 -21.88
CA SER A 7 -10.29 -1.29 -21.90
C SER A 7 -9.80 -0.27 -20.89
N ALA A 8 -8.69 -0.58 -20.21
CA ALA A 8 -8.11 0.30 -19.20
C ALA A 8 -7.86 1.71 -19.77
N PRO A 9 -8.19 2.78 -19.01
CA PRO A 9 -8.00 4.16 -19.47
C PRO A 9 -6.51 4.46 -19.67
N THR A 10 -6.19 5.03 -20.83
CA THR A 10 -4.83 5.40 -21.22
C THR A 10 -4.43 6.72 -20.56
N PHE A 11 -3.15 7.10 -20.62
CA PHE A 11 -2.65 8.34 -20.01
C PHE A 11 -3.39 9.61 -20.51
N ARG A 12 -3.82 9.61 -21.79
CA ARG A 12 -4.54 10.74 -22.42
C ARG A 12 -5.98 10.91 -21.89
N ASP A 13 -6.54 9.85 -21.32
CA ASP A 13 -7.91 9.85 -20.78
C ASP A 13 -7.95 10.28 -19.31
N ARG A 14 -6.77 10.46 -18.68
CA ARG A 14 -6.66 10.91 -17.29
C ARG A 14 -6.72 12.44 -17.24
N LEU A 15 -7.52 12.96 -16.32
CA LEU A 15 -7.58 14.38 -16.02
C LEU A 15 -6.19 14.91 -15.60
N PRO A 16 -5.73 16.02 -16.18
CA PRO A 16 -4.50 16.68 -15.73
C PRO A 16 -4.68 17.25 -14.31
N ALA A 17 -3.59 17.36 -13.56
CA ALA A 17 -3.63 17.71 -12.14
C ALA A 17 -4.37 19.03 -11.85
N ALA A 18 -4.20 20.03 -12.72
CA ALA A 18 -4.88 21.32 -12.59
C ALA A 18 -6.42 21.18 -12.61
N ASP A 19 -6.94 20.36 -13.51
CA ASP A 19 -8.39 20.16 -13.70
C ASP A 19 -9.00 19.27 -12.59
N THR A 20 -8.17 18.47 -11.90
CA THR A 20 -8.66 17.69 -10.75
C THR A 20 -9.00 18.53 -9.53
N LEU A 21 -8.39 19.72 -9.38
CA LEU A 21 -8.61 20.61 -8.24
C LEU A 21 -10.00 21.26 -8.26
N THR A 22 -10.53 21.52 -9.46
CA THR A 22 -11.88 22.10 -9.66
C THR A 22 -12.98 21.04 -9.69
N HIS A 23 -12.62 19.75 -9.63
CA HIS A 23 -13.59 18.67 -9.74
C HIS A 23 -14.54 18.69 -8.54
N ARG A 24 -15.85 18.67 -8.82
CA ARG A 24 -16.92 18.81 -7.81
C ARG A 24 -16.78 17.85 -6.63
N TRP A 25 -16.33 16.61 -6.89
CA TRP A 25 -16.08 15.63 -5.83
C TRP A 25 -15.04 16.10 -4.81
N LEU A 26 -13.93 16.70 -5.27
CA LEU A 26 -12.87 17.16 -4.38
C LEU A 26 -13.34 18.37 -3.56
N ILE A 27 -14.00 19.33 -4.20
CA ILE A 27 -14.59 20.50 -3.54
C ILE A 27 -15.61 20.07 -2.48
N GLN A 28 -16.51 19.13 -2.81
CA GLN A 28 -17.51 18.62 -1.89
C GLN A 28 -16.90 17.80 -0.74
N SER A 29 -15.82 17.05 -1.01
CA SER A 29 -15.09 16.30 0.02
C SER A 29 -14.35 17.20 1.03
N ALA A 30 -13.88 18.37 0.59
CA ALA A 30 -13.27 19.35 1.49
C ALA A 30 -14.31 19.98 2.44
N LEU A 31 -15.56 20.11 1.99
CA LEU A 31 -16.67 20.66 2.78
C LEU A 31 -17.29 19.63 3.74
N CYS A 32 -17.14 18.33 3.45
CA CYS A 32 -17.74 17.25 4.21
C CYS A 32 -16.64 16.38 4.85
N THR A 33 -16.16 16.79 6.04
CA THR A 33 -15.03 16.16 6.73
C THR A 33 -15.36 14.84 7.45
N GLU A 34 -16.61 14.35 7.37
CA GLU A 34 -17.00 13.04 7.89
C GLU A 34 -16.47 11.90 7.00
N LEU A 35 -15.16 11.72 7.04
CA LEU A 35 -14.50 10.58 6.43
C LEU A 35 -14.80 9.33 7.27
N HIS A 36 -15.55 8.39 6.67
CA HIS A 36 -15.73 7.01 7.16
C HIS A 36 -14.41 6.21 7.27
N VAL A 37 -13.29 6.83 6.91
CA VAL A 37 -11.92 6.36 7.16
C VAL A 37 -11.56 6.71 8.60
N THR A 38 -11.91 5.81 9.51
CA THR A 38 -11.51 5.94 10.91
C THR A 38 -10.00 5.70 11.07
N LYS A 39 -9.39 6.38 12.05
CA LYS A 39 -7.96 6.23 12.42
C LYS A 39 -7.55 4.76 12.58
N ALA A 40 -8.46 3.89 13.00
CA ALA A 40 -8.24 2.45 13.13
C ALA A 40 -8.00 1.75 11.79
N LYS A 41 -8.77 2.06 10.75
CA LYS A 41 -8.57 1.50 9.39
C LYS A 41 -7.21 1.93 8.83
N LEU A 42 -6.85 3.20 9.02
CA LEU A 42 -5.55 3.72 8.57
C LEU A 42 -4.39 3.04 9.29
N LYS A 43 -4.44 2.90 10.63
CA LYS A 43 -3.41 2.18 11.39
C LYS A 43 -3.23 0.74 10.92
N ARG A 44 -4.33 -0.01 10.74
CA ARG A 44 -4.28 -1.38 10.19
C ARG A 44 -3.63 -1.43 8.81
N TYR A 45 -3.99 -0.49 7.93
CA TYR A 45 -3.41 -0.39 6.60
C TYR A 45 -1.90 -0.12 6.65
N VAL A 46 -1.47 0.85 7.47
CA VAL A 46 -0.05 1.21 7.60
C VAL A 46 0.78 0.04 8.16
N ILE A 47 0.28 -0.65 9.20
CA ILE A 47 0.94 -1.83 9.76
C ILE A 47 1.09 -2.91 8.69
N LYS A 48 0.00 -3.24 7.98
CA LYS A 48 0.01 -4.22 6.88
C LYS A 48 1.05 -3.85 5.81
N LYS A 49 1.10 -2.58 5.40
CA LYS A 49 2.04 -2.11 4.37
C LYS A 49 3.50 -2.21 4.83
N ARG A 50 3.77 -1.94 6.12
CA ARG A 50 5.11 -2.06 6.72
C ARG A 50 5.59 -3.51 6.74
N TRP A 51 4.73 -4.45 7.14
CA TRP A 51 5.05 -5.89 7.11
C TRP A 51 5.32 -6.39 5.69
N ALA A 52 4.49 -5.98 4.71
CA ALA A 52 4.73 -6.33 3.31
C ALA A 52 6.10 -5.84 2.82
N LYS A 53 6.53 -4.63 3.20
CA LYS A 53 7.86 -4.09 2.85
C LYS A 53 8.99 -4.85 3.54
N ALA A 54 8.84 -5.20 4.82
CA ALA A 54 9.82 -5.99 5.55
C ALA A 54 10.00 -7.39 4.92
N VAL A 55 8.89 -8.07 4.61
CA VAL A 55 8.92 -9.38 3.94
C VAL A 55 9.56 -9.27 2.55
N ALA A 56 9.22 -8.25 1.77
CA ALA A 56 9.84 -8.03 0.47
C ALA A 56 11.36 -7.82 0.57
N ALA A 57 11.82 -7.11 1.61
CA ALA A 57 13.25 -6.94 1.88
C ALA A 57 13.94 -8.26 2.24
N VAL A 58 13.32 -9.08 3.09
CA VAL A 58 13.84 -10.43 3.44
C VAL A 58 13.91 -11.32 2.19
N ILE A 59 12.87 -11.32 1.35
CA ILE A 59 12.86 -12.08 0.09
C ILE A 59 13.97 -11.58 -0.85
N ALA A 60 14.18 -10.26 -0.95
CA ALA A 60 15.25 -9.69 -1.75
C ALA A 60 16.64 -10.11 -1.24
N LEU A 61 16.87 -10.05 0.07
CA LEU A 61 18.11 -10.51 0.71
C LEU A 61 18.36 -12.00 0.43
N LYS A 62 17.33 -12.84 0.57
CA LYS A 62 17.41 -14.26 0.23
C LYS A 62 17.76 -14.48 -1.25
N ARG A 63 17.18 -13.69 -2.17
CA ARG A 63 17.53 -13.72 -3.60
C ARG A 63 18.95 -13.26 -3.88
N MET A 64 19.49 -12.34 -3.07
CA MET A 64 20.88 -11.89 -3.14
C MET A 64 21.87 -12.89 -2.52
N GLY A 65 21.39 -14.03 -1.99
CA GLY A 65 22.25 -15.06 -1.40
C GLY A 65 22.65 -14.79 0.04
N ALA A 66 21.98 -13.88 0.75
CA ALA A 66 22.19 -13.69 2.18
C ALA A 66 21.79 -14.97 2.93
N LYS A 67 22.73 -15.55 3.67
CA LYS A 67 22.48 -16.66 4.60
C LYS A 67 22.09 -16.05 5.94
N PHE A 68 20.84 -16.27 6.35
CA PHE A 68 20.44 -16.00 7.73
C PHE A 68 20.92 -17.20 8.53
N GLU A 69 22.16 -17.15 9.01
CA GLU A 69 22.65 -18.09 10.02
C GLU A 69 21.82 -17.83 11.28
N ASP A 70 21.10 -18.84 11.75
CA ASP A 70 20.38 -18.80 13.00
C ASP A 70 21.39 -18.50 14.12
N VAL A 71 21.07 -17.50 14.95
CA VAL A 71 21.85 -17.13 16.13
C VAL A 71 22.16 -18.42 16.91
N PRO A 72 23.42 -18.70 17.28
CA PRO A 72 23.71 -19.83 18.14
C PRO A 72 22.99 -19.58 19.48
N GLU A 73 21.99 -20.40 19.76
CA GLU A 73 21.37 -20.53 21.08
C GLU A 73 22.50 -20.76 22.10
N GLU A 74 22.87 -19.72 22.86
CA GLU A 74 23.73 -19.90 24.03
C GLU A 74 22.96 -20.76 25.03
N LYS A 75 23.26 -22.05 25.02
CA LYS A 75 22.85 -23.00 26.06
C LYS A 75 23.50 -22.56 27.38
N ASN A 76 22.79 -21.74 28.13
CA ASN A 76 23.17 -21.37 29.48
C ASN A 76 22.93 -22.58 30.41
N ASN A 77 23.96 -23.41 30.57
CA ASN A 77 24.03 -24.41 31.63
C ASN A 77 24.80 -23.80 32.81
N LYS A 78 24.08 -23.36 33.85
CA LYS A 78 24.61 -23.35 35.21
C LYS A 78 23.49 -23.48 36.24
#